data_AF-A0A1G5LQL6-F1
#
_entry.id   AF-A0A1G5LQL6-F1
#
_cell.length_a   1.000
_cell.length_b   1.000
_cell.length_c   1.000
_cell.angle_alpha   90.00
_cell.angle_beta   90.00
_cell.angle_gamma   90.00
#
_symmetry.space_group_name_H-M   'P 1'
#
loop_
_entity.id
_entity.type
_entity.pdbx_description
1 polymer ?
#
loop_
_entity_poly.entity_id
_entity_poly.type
_entity_poly.pdbx_seq_one_letter_code
_entity_poly.pdbx_strand_id
1 'polypeptide(L)' 'MYITLGSSAGTAWLEVPVQDVKAFLENTEALVPRGAESGHIDWAIELANLRAES' A
#
# COMPACT_ATOMS: atom_id res chain seq x y z
N MET A 1 6.85 9.48 13.48
CA MET A 1 6.89 9.55 12.00
C MET A 1 5.72 10.42 11.57
N TYR A 2 5.83 11.13 10.45
CA TYR A 2 4.73 11.95 9.93
C TYR A 2 4.26 11.42 8.58
N ILE A 3 2.95 11.38 8.37
CA ILE A 3 2.31 11.07 7.09
C ILE A 3 1.58 12.33 6.64
N THR A 4 1.84 12.77 5.41
CA THR A 4 1.14 13.90 4.80
C THR A 4 0.16 13.41 3.75
N LEU A 5 -1.10 13.80 3.85
CA LEU A 5 -2.15 13.48 2.88
C LEU A 5 -2.52 14.75 2.11
N GLY A 6 -2.22 14.78 0.81
CA GLY A 6 -2.52 15.90 -0.07
C GLY A 6 -3.76 15.66 -0.92
N SER A 7 -4.57 16.70 -1.10
CA SER A 7 -5.73 16.73 -2.01
C SER A 7 -5.90 18.13 -2.61
N SER A 8 -6.85 18.29 -3.54
CA SER A 8 -7.24 19.60 -4.07
C SER A 8 -7.78 20.55 -2.98
N ALA A 9 -8.27 20.02 -1.86
CA ALA A 9 -8.76 20.80 -0.72
C ALA A 9 -7.65 21.23 0.25
N GLY A 10 -6.41 20.74 0.08
CA GLY A 10 -5.28 21.05 0.95
C GLY A 10 -4.52 19.82 1.44
N THR A 11 -3.67 20.01 2.46
CA THR A 11 -2.80 18.98 3.03
C THR A 11 -3.10 18.76 4.51
N ALA A 12 -3.30 17.50 4.91
CA ALA A 12 -3.40 17.07 6.30
C ALA A 12 -2.09 16.43 6.77
N TRP A 13 -1.75 16.64 8.04
CA TRP A 13 -0.55 16.09 8.67
C TRP A 13 -0.96 15.14 9.81
N LEU A 14 -0.43 13.92 9.77
CA LEU A 14 -0.69 12.91 10.78
C LEU A 14 0.61 12.51 11.46
N GLU A 15 0.67 12.65 12.78
CA GLU A 15 1.73 12.08 13.58
C GLU A 15 1.38 10.63 13.93
N VAL A 16 2.30 9.71 13.65
CA VAL A 16 2.11 8.28 13.93
C VAL A 16 3.27 7.69 14.74
N PRO A 17 2.98 6.77 15.68
CA PRO A 17 4.02 6.08 16.45
C PRO A 17 4.86 5.18 15.54
N VAL A 18 6.18 5.40 15.56
CA VAL A 18 7.11 4.67 14.68
C VAL A 18 7.12 3.17 14.98
N GLN A 19 7.01 2.79 16.26
CA GLN A 19 7.08 1.39 16.66
C GLN A 19 5.87 0.59 16.17
N ASP A 20 4.67 1.18 16.21
CA ASP A 20 3.45 0.53 15.76
C ASP A 20 3.46 0.33 14.25
N VAL A 21 3.89 1.35 13.49
CA VAL A 21 4.06 1.25 12.03
C VAL A 21 5.09 0.18 11.68
N LYS A 22 6.22 0.14 12.40
CA LYS A 22 7.26 -0.85 12.16
C LYS A 22 6.74 -2.28 12.41
N ALA A 23 6.12 -2.53 13.55
CA ALA A 23 5.58 -3.84 13.89
C ALA A 23 4.50 -4.29 12.89
N PHE A 24 3.66 -3.36 12.45
CA PHE A 24 2.68 -3.62 11.39
C PHE A 24 3.35 -4.05 10.08
N LEU A 25 4.38 -3.33 9.62
CA LEU A 25 5.10 -3.67 8.40
C LEU A 25 5.81 -5.02 8.50
N GLU A 26 6.45 -5.32 9.63
CA GLU A 26 7.11 -6.61 9.87
C GLU A 26 6.11 -7.78 9.78
N ASN A 27 4.89 -7.61 10.30
CA ASN A 27 3.84 -8.62 10.19
C ASN A 27 3.39 -8.83 8.73
N THR A 28 3.32 -7.77 7.93
CA THR A 28 2.96 -7.89 6.51
C THR A 28 4.08 -8.56 5.70
N GLU A 29 5.33 -8.21 5.95
CA GLU A 29 6.50 -8.77 5.26
C GLU A 29 6.73 -10.24 5.62
N ALA A 30 6.29 -10.68 6.81
CA ALA A 30 6.26 -12.10 7.17
C ALA A 30 5.23 -12.92 6.35
N LEU A 31 4.13 -12.30 5.91
CA LEU A 31 3.10 -12.95 5.10
C LEU A 31 3.43 -12.90 3.61
N VAL A 32 3.92 -11.75 3.15
CA VAL A 32 4.33 -11.52 1.76
C VAL A 32 5.71 -10.87 1.80
N PRO A 33 6.79 -11.66 1.68
CA PRO A 33 8.12 -11.12 1.63
C PRO A 33 8.26 -10.12 0.48
N ARG A 34 9.08 -9.10 0.70
CA ARG A 34 9.36 -8.10 -0.33
C ARG A 34 9.90 -8.76 -1.59
N GLY A 35 9.32 -8.40 -2.73
CA GLY A 35 9.58 -9.00 -4.03
C GLY A 35 8.68 -10.19 -4.39
N ALA A 36 7.89 -10.73 -3.45
CA ALA A 36 6.94 -11.81 -3.70
C ALA A 36 5.51 -11.30 -3.97
N GLU A 37 5.28 -9.99 -3.97
CA GLU A 37 3.95 -9.38 -4.07
C GLU A 37 3.22 -9.77 -5.36
N SER A 38 3.96 -9.87 -6.47
CA SER A 38 3.40 -10.24 -7.79
C SER A 38 2.81 -11.65 -7.83
N GLY A 39 3.23 -12.54 -6.93
CA GLY A 39 2.67 -13.88 -6.79
C GLY A 39 1.25 -13.90 -6.20
N HIS A 40 0.81 -12.77 -5.62
CA HIS A 40 -0.52 -12.61 -5.04
C HIS A 40 -1.48 -11.81 -5.93
N ILE A 41 -1.05 -11.38 -7.11
CA ILE A 41 -1.87 -10.65 -8.07
C ILE A 41 -2.49 -11.64 -9.06
N ASP A 42 -3.83 -11.60 -9.19
CA ASP A 42 -4.50 -12.26 -10.31
C ASP A 42 -4.36 -11.39 -11.56
N TRP A 43 -3.33 -11.70 -12.35
CA TRP A 43 -3.02 -10.96 -13.57
C TRP A 43 -4.10 -11.07 -14.65
N ALA A 44 -4.92 -12.13 -14.65
CA ALA A 44 -6.00 -12.25 -15.62
C ALA A 44 -7.11 -11.25 -15.31
N ILE A 45 -7.46 -11.09 -14.04
CA ILE A 45 -8.43 -10.09 -13.58
C ILE A 45 -7.88 -8.67 -13.80
N GLU A 46 -6.64 -8.42 -13.39
CA GLU A 46 -6.05 -7.08 -13.53
C GLU A 46 -5.99 -6.62 -14.99
N LEU A 47 -5.62 -7.53 -15.90
CA LEU A 47 -5.61 -7.24 -17.33
C LEU A 47 -7.01 -6.97 -17.89
N ALA A 48 -8.04 -7.68 -17.40
CA ALA A 48 -9.42 -7.44 -17.81
C ALA A 48 -9.91 -6.05 -17.37
N ASN A 49 -9.59 -5.63 -16.14
CA ASN A 49 -9.94 -4.31 -15.62
C ASN A 49 -9.28 -3.19 -16.45
N LEU A 50 -7.98 -3.29 -16.71
CA LEU A 50 -7.24 -2.31 -17.53
C LEU A 50 -7.84 -2.16 -18.93
N ARG A 51 -8.28 -3.26 -19.54
CA ARG A 51 -8.92 -3.23 -20.87
C ARG A 51 -10.32 -2.60 -20.84
N ALA A 52 -11.04 -2.68 -19.72
CA ALA A 52 -12.36 -2.07 -19.57
C ALA A 52 -12.28 -0.56 -19.34
N GLU A 53 -11.15 -0.06 -18.82
CA GLU A 53 -10.85 1.35 -18.62
C GLU A 53 -10.30 2.07 -19.87
N SER A 54 -10.04 1.31 -20.94
CA SER A 54 -9.51 1.79 -22.24
C SER A 54 -10.61 2.11 -23.25
#